data_AF-A0A2X2T2W6-F1
#
_entry.id   AF-A0A2X2T2W6-F1
#
_cell.length_a   1.000
_cell.length_b   1.000
_cell.length_c   1.000
_cell.angle_alpha   90.00
_cell.angle_beta   90.00
_cell.angle_gamma   90.00
#
_symmetry.space_group_name_H-M   'P 1'
#
loop_
_entity.id
_entity.type
_entity.pdbx_description
1 polymer ?
#
loop_
_entity_poly.entity_id
_entity_poly.type
_entity_poly.pdbx_seq_one_letter_code
_entity_poly.pdbx_strand_id
1 'polypeptide(L)'
;MFGLGILLSQFISNVPATILLLNYVPASLLLAFAVNIGGFGLLPGSLANLIALRMANDRRIWWRFHLYSLPMLLWAALVGYGLLLLLR
;
A
#
# COMPACT_ATOMS: atom_id res chain seq x y z
N MET A 1 -3.97 8.90 -10.96
CA MET A 1 -4.17 9.16 -9.51
C MET A 1 -4.13 7.87 -8.68
N PHE A 2 -4.92 6.84 -9.01
CA PHE A 2 -4.92 5.56 -8.27
C PHE A 2 -3.52 4.91 -8.18
N GLY A 3 -2.85 4.70 -9.32
CA GLY A 3 -1.48 4.16 -9.32
C GLY A 3 -0.44 5.06 -8.63
N LEU A 4 -0.63 6.39 -8.66
CA LEU A 4 0.28 7.34 -8.01
C LEU A 4 0.20 7.24 -6.48
N GLY A 5 -1.01 7.09 -5.91
CA GLY A 5 -1.17 6.86 -4.47
C GLY A 5 -0.56 5.52 -4.03
N ILE A 6 -0.71 4.47 -4.85
CA ILE A 6 -0.07 3.18 -4.62
C ILE A 6 1.45 3.32 -4.61
N LEU A 7 2.02 3.93 -5.66
CA LEU A 7 3.47 4.11 -5.79
C LEU A 7 4.06 4.95 -4.66
N LEU A 8 3.45 6.10 -4.34
CA LEU A 8 3.94 6.93 -3.23
C LEU A 8 3.92 6.15 -1.91
N SER A 9 2.81 5.45 -1.62
CA SER A 9 2.73 4.64 -0.40
C SER A 9 3.84 3.61 -0.32
N GLN A 10 4.26 2.99 -1.44
CA GLN A 10 5.37 2.03 -1.44
C GLN A 10 6.71 2.62 -0.98
N PHE A 11 6.94 3.92 -1.19
CA PHE A 11 8.21 4.57 -0.85
C PHE A 11 8.18 5.35 0.46
N ILE A 12 7.05 5.99 0.79
CA ILE A 12 6.92 6.89 1.95
C ILE A 12 5.90 6.44 2.99
N SER A 13 5.32 5.24 2.86
CA SER A 13 4.25 4.67 3.69
C SER A 13 2.84 5.23 3.42
N ASN A 14 1.83 4.42 3.70
CA ASN A 14 0.42 4.75 3.49
C ASN A 14 -0.03 6.00 4.25
N VAL A 15 0.40 6.17 5.52
CA VAL A 15 0.01 7.33 6.33
C VAL A 15 0.62 8.64 5.81
N PRO A 16 1.95 8.77 5.63
CA PRO A 16 2.54 9.99 5.09
C PRO A 16 2.12 10.28 3.64
N ALA A 17 1.93 9.24 2.80
CA ALA A 17 1.39 9.43 1.46
C ALA A 17 -0.03 10.01 1.47
N THR A 18 -0.87 9.58 2.41
CA THR A 18 -2.21 10.15 2.60
C THR A 18 -2.12 11.62 2.98
N ILE A 19 -1.33 11.96 4.00
CA ILE A 19 -1.16 13.35 4.46
C ILE A 19 -0.62 14.24 3.34
N LEU A 20 0.40 13.78 2.60
CA LEU A 20 0.99 14.53 1.50
C LEU A 20 -0.04 14.79 0.39
N LEU A 21 -0.75 13.75 -0.06
CA LEU A 21 -1.71 13.87 -1.16
C LEU A 21 -2.93 14.71 -0.80
N LEU A 22 -3.38 14.68 0.47
CA LEU A 22 -4.49 15.53 0.92
C LEU A 22 -4.23 17.04 0.78
N ASN A 23 -2.98 17.48 0.63
CA ASN A 23 -2.66 18.88 0.31
C ASN A 23 -3.01 19.26 -1.15
N TYR A 24 -3.16 18.27 -2.03
CA TYR A 24 -3.34 18.49 -3.47
C TYR A 24 -4.71 18.01 -3.98
N VAL A 25 -5.37 17.11 -3.26
CA VAL A 25 -6.61 16.46 -3.69
C VAL A 25 -7.55 16.19 -2.50
N PRO A 26 -8.87 16.24 -2.72
CA PRO A 26 -9.82 16.03 -1.64
C PRO A 26 -9.78 14.60 -1.10
N ALA A 27 -10.15 14.47 0.18
CA ALA A 27 -10.40 13.18 0.80
C ALA A 27 -11.49 12.44 -0.01
N SER A 28 -11.13 11.30 -0.58
CA SER A 28 -12.00 10.56 -1.50
C SER A 28 -11.77 9.05 -1.35
N LEU A 29 -12.77 8.26 -1.77
CA LEU A 29 -12.68 6.81 -1.78
C LEU A 29 -11.49 6.33 -2.62
N LEU A 30 -11.24 6.98 -3.77
CA LEU A 30 -10.09 6.69 -4.63
C LEU A 30 -8.77 6.87 -3.88
N LEU A 31 -8.60 7.98 -3.18
CA LEU A 31 -7.39 8.25 -2.42
C LEU A 31 -7.20 7.21 -1.31
N ALA A 32 -8.27 6.93 -0.55
CA ALA A 32 -8.26 5.94 0.53
C ALA A 32 -7.90 4.54 0.03
N PHE A 33 -8.44 4.11 -1.11
CA PHE A 33 -8.09 2.82 -1.72
C PHE A 33 -6.62 2.81 -2.17
N ALA A 34 -6.20 3.83 -2.93
CA ALA A 34 -4.87 3.88 -3.52
C ALA A 34 -3.75 3.79 -2.48
N VAL A 35 -3.81 4.61 -1.43
CA VAL A 35 -2.76 4.65 -0.40
C VAL A 35 -2.76 3.40 0.50
N ASN A 36 -3.93 2.82 0.81
CA ASN A 36 -3.98 1.60 1.63
C ASN A 36 -3.55 0.36 0.84
N ILE A 37 -3.93 0.24 -0.44
CA ILE A 37 -3.45 -0.84 -1.31
C ILE A 37 -1.93 -0.75 -1.46
N GLY A 38 -1.41 0.47 -1.63
CA GLY A 38 0.02 0.73 -1.61
C GLY A 38 0.72 0.44 -0.27
N GLY A 39 -0.01 0.02 0.77
CA GLY A 39 0.58 -0.44 2.03
C GLY A 39 1.11 -1.87 2.00
N PHE A 40 0.73 -2.71 1.02
CA PHE A 40 1.06 -4.14 1.04
C PHE A 40 2.48 -4.45 0.57
N GLY A 41 2.96 -3.90 -0.55
CA GLY A 41 4.17 -4.38 -1.25
C GLY A 41 5.48 -4.27 -0.46
N LEU A 42 6.23 -3.19 -0.64
CA LEU A 42 7.53 -3.00 0.00
C LEU A 42 7.40 -2.75 1.51
N LEU A 43 8.47 -3.02 2.26
CA LEU A 43 8.54 -2.74 3.70
C LEU A 43 8.24 -1.29 4.11
N PRO A 44 8.81 -0.26 3.46
CA PRO A 44 8.41 1.12 3.72
C PRO A 44 6.94 1.41 3.38
N GLY A 45 6.26 0.49 2.70
CA GLY A 45 4.85 0.57 2.33
C GLY A 45 3.90 0.87 3.49
N SER A 46 4.17 0.31 4.67
CA SER A 46 3.34 0.52 5.86
C SER A 46 4.07 0.18 7.17
N LEU A 47 3.57 0.71 8.28
CA LEU A 47 4.02 0.29 9.61
C LEU A 47 3.71 -1.19 9.89
N ALA A 48 2.61 -1.72 9.34
CA ALA A 48 2.24 -3.13 9.48
C ALA A 48 3.31 -4.07 8.89
N ASN A 49 3.93 -3.69 7.77
CA ASN A 49 5.00 -4.46 7.14
C ASN A 49 6.24 -4.53 8.04
N LEU A 50 6.59 -3.41 8.70
CA LEU A 50 7.69 -3.36 9.66
C LEU A 50 7.38 -4.17 10.93
N ILE A 51 6.12 -4.14 11.40
CA ILE A 51 5.66 -4.98 12.52
C ILE A 51 5.78 -6.46 12.16
N ALA A 52 5.39 -6.86 10.94
CA ALA A 52 5.49 -8.24 10.48
C ALA A 52 6.95 -8.74 10.49
N LEU A 53 7.91 -7.92 10.03
CA LEU A 53 9.34 -8.25 10.15
C LEU A 53 9.78 -8.41 11.61
N ARG A 54 9.33 -7.49 12.47
CA ARG A 54 9.69 -7.50 13.90
C ARG A 54 9.12 -8.73 14.61
N MET A 55 7.92 -9.15 14.27
CA MET A 55 7.27 -10.36 14.81
C MET A 55 7.96 -11.63 14.33
N ALA A 56 8.41 -11.68 13.08
CA ALA A 56 9.08 -12.85 12.52
C ALA A 56 10.46 -13.14 13.14
N ASN A 57 11.14 -12.10 13.65
CA ASN A 57 12.43 -12.20 14.37
C ASN A 57 13.54 -13.01 13.64
N ASP A 58 13.49 -13.06 12.29
CA ASP A 58 14.47 -13.75 11.43
C ASP A 58 14.84 -12.87 10.22
N ARG A 59 16.13 -12.69 9.94
CA ARG A 59 16.61 -11.88 8.81
C ARG A 59 16.20 -12.45 7.44
N ARG A 60 15.99 -13.77 7.32
CA ARG A 60 15.56 -14.42 6.07
C ARG A 60 14.11 -14.10 5.70
N ILE A 61 13.32 -13.58 6.65
CA ILE A 61 11.93 -13.19 6.40
C ILE A 61 11.84 -12.05 5.37
N TRP A 62 12.90 -11.24 5.20
CA TRP A 62 12.90 -10.08 4.29
C TRP A 62 12.53 -10.48 2.86
N TRP A 63 13.14 -11.55 2.33
CA TRP A 63 12.85 -12.05 0.99
C TRP A 63 11.49 -12.72 0.89
N ARG A 64 11.15 -13.54 1.89
CA ARG A 64 9.85 -14.24 1.94
C ARG A 64 8.69 -13.25 2.00
N PHE A 65 8.85 -12.17 2.76
CA PHE A 65 7.87 -11.10 2.87
C PHE A 65 7.55 -10.53 1.47
N HIS A 66 8.56 -10.11 0.72
CA HIS A 66 8.36 -9.53 -0.62
C HIS A 66 7.79 -10.53 -1.63
N LEU A 67 8.12 -11.82 -1.48
CA LEU A 67 7.57 -12.88 -2.33
C LEU A 67 6.05 -13.01 -2.18
N TYR A 68 5.49 -12.77 -0.98
CA TYR A 68 4.04 -12.78 -0.75
C TYR A 68 3.41 -11.40 -0.96
N SER A 69 4.10 -10.35 -0.54
CA SER A 69 3.54 -9.00 -0.50
C SER A 69 3.43 -8.34 -1.88
N LEU A 70 4.34 -8.61 -2.81
CA LEU A 70 4.27 -8.08 -4.17
C LEU A 70 3.13 -8.70 -5.00
N PRO A 71 2.93 -10.03 -5.01
CA PRO A 71 1.71 -10.61 -5.59
C PRO A 71 0.44 -10.10 -4.92
N MET A 72 0.45 -9.95 -3.59
CA MET A 72 -0.70 -9.38 -2.86
C MET A 72 -0.96 -7.93 -3.26
N LEU A 73 0.07 -7.11 -3.44
CA LEU A 73 -0.06 -5.73 -3.94
C LEU A 73 -0.71 -5.71 -5.32
N LEU A 74 -0.24 -6.56 -6.23
CA LEU A 74 -0.80 -6.65 -7.58
C LEU A 74 -2.26 -7.11 -7.56
N TRP A 75 -2.56 -8.16 -6.78
CA TRP A 75 -3.93 -8.63 -6.57
C TRP A 75 -4.84 -7.55 -5.99
N ALA A 76 -4.40 -6.89 -4.92
CA ALA A 76 -5.14 -5.81 -4.28
C ALA A 76 -5.33 -4.60 -5.20
N ALA A 77 -4.35 -4.28 -6.05
CA ALA A 77 -4.48 -3.21 -7.04
C ALA A 77 -5.55 -3.55 -8.10
N LEU A 78 -5.56 -4.77 -8.62
CA LEU A 78 -6.54 -5.22 -9.62
C LEU A 78 -7.95 -5.28 -9.02
N VAL A 79 -8.12 -6.00 -7.91
CA VAL A 79 -9.42 -6.15 -7.24
C VAL A 79 -9.90 -4.82 -6.69
N GLY A 80 -9.03 -4.04 -6.06
CA GLY A 80 -9.35 -2.73 -5.52
C GLY A 80 -9.75 -1.73 -6.60
N TYR A 81 -9.11 -1.75 -7.76
CA TYR A 81 -9.53 -0.94 -8.89
C TYR A 81 -10.89 -1.39 -9.43
N GLY A 82 -11.12 -2.69 -9.58
CA GLY A 82 -12.42 -3.25 -9.98
C GLY A 82 -13.55 -2.85 -9.02
N LEU A 83 -13.33 -2.99 -7.70
CA LEU A 83 -14.27 -2.56 -6.68
C LEU A 83 -14.50 -1.04 -6.71
N LEU A 84 -13.45 -0.25 -6.89
CA LEU A 84 -13.58 1.20 -7.00
C LEU A 84 -14.44 1.60 -8.19
N LEU A 85 -14.36 0.90 -9.32
CA LEU A 85 -15.24 1.14 -10.48
C LEU A 85 -16.69 0.75 -10.21
N LEU A 86 -16.95 -0.28 -9.40
CA LEU A 86 -18.29 -0.70 -9.01
C LEU A 86 -18.95 0.22 -7.99
N LEU A 87 -18.15 0.84 -7.11
CA LEU A 87 -18.61 1.71 -6.02
C LEU A 87 -18.73 3.19 -6.43
N ARG A 88 -18.35 3.53 -7.66
CA ARG A 88 -18.31 4.90 -8.18
C ARG A 88 -19.53 5.18 -9.05
#